data_AF-A0A966LXD6-F1
#
_entry.id   AF-A0A966LXD6-F1
#
_cell.length_a   1.000
_cell.length_b   1.000
_cell.length_c   1.000
_cell.angle_alpha   90.00
_cell.angle_beta   90.00
_cell.angle_gamma   90.00
#
_symmetry.space_group_name_H-M   'P 1'
#
loop_
_entity.id
_entity.type
_entity.pdbx_description
1 polymer ?
#
loop_
_entity_poly.entity_id
_entity_poly.type
_entity_poly.pdbx_seq_one_letter_code
_entity_poly.pdbx_strand_id
1 'polypeptide(L)' 'MNISKISSSQIEIIEKNNDYLSFYIKNNLVLSKIIGEFDSNLKEIENITNTKINLRGNLMIVRGDIS' A
#
# COMPACT_ATOMS: atom_id res chain seq x y z
N MET A 1 29.40 -16.61 0.79
CA MET A 1 28.60 -15.64 0.00
C MET A 1 27.27 -15.48 0.72
N ASN A 2 27.08 -14.40 1.48
CA ASN A 2 25.81 -14.14 2.14
C ASN A 2 24.82 -13.70 1.07
N ILE A 3 23.97 -14.63 0.66
CA ILE A 3 22.83 -14.34 -0.22
C ILE A 3 21.92 -13.44 0.62
N SER A 4 21.97 -12.14 0.37
CA SER A 4 21.03 -11.19 0.95
C SER A 4 19.64 -11.74 0.68
N LYS A 5 18.83 -11.85 1.74
CA LYS A 5 17.46 -12.35 1.67
C LYS A 5 16.70 -11.49 0.67
N ILE A 6 16.54 -11.95 -0.57
CA ILE A 6 15.74 -11.28 -1.59
C ILE A 6 14.32 -11.30 -1.04
N SER A 7 13.86 -10.19 -0.48
CA SER A 7 12.47 -10.06 -0.05
C SER A 7 11.62 -10.15 -1.31
N SER A 8 10.93 -11.28 -1.48
CA SER A 8 9.90 -11.52 -2.51
C SER A 8 8.65 -10.66 -2.32
N SER A 9 8.68 -9.75 -1.33
CA SER A 9 7.57 -8.86 -1.02
C SER A 9 7.25 -7.98 -2.22
N GLN A 10 5.98 -8.03 -2.62
CA GLN A 10 5.42 -7.18 -3.67
C GLN A 10 5.27 -5.72 -3.22
N ILE A 11 5.56 -5.46 -1.94
CA ILE A 11 5.39 -4.18 -1.26
C ILE A 11 6.69 -3.83 -0.51
N GLU A 12 7.12 -2.59 -0.61
CA GLU A 12 8.22 -2.03 0.19
C GLU A 12 7.69 -0.87 1.03
N ILE A 13 7.92 -0.93 2.34
CA ILE A 13 7.60 0.20 3.23
C ILE A 13 8.60 1.31 2.94
N ILE A 14 8.10 2.48 2.56
CA ILE A 14 8.92 3.67 2.32
C ILE A 14 9.05 4.47 3.61
N GLU A 15 7.95 4.62 4.34
CA GLU A 15 7.92 5.37 5.58
C GLU A 15 6.78 4.89 6.47
N LYS A 16 7.01 4.83 7.78
CA LYS A 16 5.98 4.65 8.80
C LYS A 16 6.15 5.72 9.88
N ASN A 17 5.07 6.39 10.20
CA ASN A 17 4.97 7.23 11.40
C ASN A 17 3.61 6.98 12.08
N ASN A 18 3.26 7.82 13.07
CA ASN A 18 2.05 7.64 13.87
C ASN A 18 0.76 7.95 13.09
N ASP A 19 0.84 8.81 12.06
CA ASP A 19 -0.34 9.32 11.34
C ASP A 19 -0.54 8.62 9.99
N TYR A 20 0.52 8.03 9.44
CA TYR A 20 0.51 7.36 8.16
C TYR A 20 1.54 6.25 7.97
N LEU A 21 1.19 5.33 7.07
CA LEU A 21 2.07 4.32 6.50
C LEU A 21 2.11 4.55 4.99
N SER A 22 3.32 4.67 4.43
CA SER A 22 3.52 4.73 2.99
C SER A 22 4.29 3.52 2.50
N PHE A 23 3.85 2.97 1.37
CA PHE A 23 4.50 1.84 0.76
C PHE A 23 4.44 1.90 -0.77
N TYR A 24 5.48 1.34 -1.38
CA TYR A 24 5.63 1.22 -2.80
C TYR A 24 5.26 -0.19 -3.25
N ILE A 25 4.30 -0.30 -4.16
CA ILE A 25 3.88 -1.56 -4.77
C ILE A 25 4.81 -1.84 -5.96
N LYS A 26 5.70 -2.82 -5.81
CA LYS A 26 6.74 -3.13 -6.81
C LYS A 26 6.19 -3.76 -8.08
N ASN A 27 5.08 -4.47 -7.98
CA ASN A 27 4.52 -5.24 -9.08
C ASN A 27 3.22 -4.62 -9.61
N ASN A 28 3.24 -4.21 -10.87
CA ASN A 28 2.09 -3.58 -11.52
C ASN A 28 0.87 -4.50 -11.65
N LEU A 29 1.06 -5.82 -11.68
CA LEU A 29 -0.06 -6.79 -11.66
C LEU A 29 -0.73 -6.86 -10.29
N VAL A 30 0.00 -6.55 -9.21
CA VAL A 30 -0.58 -6.43 -7.86
C VAL A 30 -1.30 -5.11 -7.75
N LEU A 31 -0.66 -4.03 -8.21
CA LEU A 31 -1.26 -2.69 -8.25
C LEU A 31 -2.60 -2.72 -9.00
N SER A 32 -2.66 -3.29 -10.20
CA SER A 32 -3.88 -3.34 -11.02
C SER A 32 -5.05 -4.06 -10.36
N LYS A 33 -4.77 -5.13 -9.59
CA LYS A 33 -5.78 -5.84 -8.79
C LYS A 33 -6.31 -5.02 -7.61
N ILE A 34 -5.45 -4.18 -7.02
CA ILE A 34 -5.81 -3.32 -5.89
C ILE A 34 -6.68 -2.15 -6.38
N ILE A 35 -6.29 -1.47 -7.47
CA ILE A 35 -7.04 -0.32 -8.00
C ILE A 35 -8.36 -0.69 -8.69
N GLY A 36 -8.46 -1.87 -9.30
CA GLY A 36 -9.72 -2.35 -9.90
C GLY A 36 -10.32 -1.37 -10.91
N GLU A 37 -11.57 -1.61 -11.33
CA GLU A 37 -12.17 -0.86 -12.45
C GLU A 37 -12.67 0.55 -12.09
N PHE A 38 -12.87 0.92 -10.80
CA PHE A 38 -13.51 2.21 -10.46
C PHE A 38 -13.18 2.79 -9.06
N ASP A 39 -11.96 2.61 -8.51
CA ASP A 39 -11.60 3.07 -7.14
C ASP A 39 -12.44 2.46 -5.98
N SER A 40 -13.45 1.63 -6.29
CA SER A 40 -14.39 1.05 -5.33
C SER A 40 -13.71 0.22 -4.25
N ASN A 41 -12.70 -0.55 -4.63
CA ASN A 41 -11.95 -1.40 -3.71
C ASN A 41 -11.19 -0.56 -2.68
N LEU A 42 -10.54 0.51 -3.12
CA LEU A 42 -9.85 1.43 -2.21
C LEU A 42 -10.85 2.06 -1.25
N LYS A 43 -12.04 2.44 -1.75
CA LYS A 43 -13.08 3.04 -0.91
C LYS A 43 -13.65 2.08 0.13
N GLU A 44 -13.83 0.82 -0.24
CA GLU A 44 -14.25 -0.23 0.67
C GLU A 44 -13.21 -0.47 1.77
N ILE A 45 -11.92 -0.54 1.40
CA ILE A 45 -10.83 -0.67 2.38
C ILE A 45 -10.80 0.53 3.33
N GLU A 46 -10.93 1.76 2.82
CA GLU A 46 -11.04 2.97 3.65
C GLU A 46 -12.16 2.84 4.70
N ASN A 47 -13.33 2.36 4.28
CA ASN A 47 -14.49 2.22 5.17
C ASN A 47 -14.31 1.12 6.23
N ILE A 48 -13.80 -0.06 5.83
CA ILE A 48 -13.59 -1.20 6.74
C ILE A 48 -12.52 -0.87 7.79
N THR A 49 -11.47 -0.15 7.38
CA THR A 49 -10.32 0.14 8.25
C THR A 49 -10.43 1.49 8.95
N ASN A 50 -11.46 2.28 8.65
CA ASN A 50 -11.57 3.68 9.09
C ASN A 50 -10.31 4.50 8.77
N THR A 51 -9.72 4.28 7.59
CA THR A 51 -8.54 4.98 7.11
C THR A 51 -8.85 5.81 5.85
N LYS A 52 -7.88 6.60 5.42
CA LYS A 52 -7.85 7.27 4.13
C LYS A 52 -6.69 6.76 3.30
N ILE A 53 -6.96 6.35 2.08
CA ILE A 53 -5.96 5.83 1.15
C ILE A 53 -5.77 6.84 0.03
N ASN A 54 -4.54 7.28 -0.14
CA ASN A 54 -4.12 8.06 -1.29
C ASN A 54 -3.15 7.24 -2.12
N LEU A 55 -3.48 7.03 -3.40
CA LEU A 55 -2.64 6.28 -4.32
C LEU A 55 -2.20 7.20 -5.47
N ARG A 56 -0.90 7.21 -5.76
CA ARG A 56 -0.33 7.91 -6.92
C ARG A 56 0.71 7.03 -7.61
N GLY A 57 0.32 6.44 -8.74
CA GLY A 57 1.12 5.41 -9.40
C GLY A 57 1.30 4.21 -8.48
N ASN A 58 2.54 3.84 -8.18
CA ASN A 58 2.88 2.71 -7.33
C ASN A 58 3.03 3.08 -5.85
N LEU A 59 2.97 4.37 -5.49
CA LEU A 59 3.05 4.83 -4.10
C LEU A 59 1.65 4.89 -3.50
N MET A 60 1.42 4.11 -2.45
CA MET A 60 0.21 4.16 -1.63
C MET A 60 0.54 4.76 -0.26
N ILE A 61 -0.30 5.68 0.20
CA ILE A 61 -0.24 6.28 1.53
C ILE A 61 -1.57 6.00 2.22
N VAL A 62 -1.51 5.34 3.37
CA VAL A 62 -2.66 5.07 4.23
C VAL A 62 -2.54 5.96 5.46
N ARG A 63 -3.57 6.75 5.75
CA ARG A 63 -3.66 7.66 6.90
C ARG A 63 -4.81 7.25 7.80
N GLY A 64 -4.62 7.33 9.11
CA GLY A 64 -5.65 6.96 10.08
C GLY A 64 -5.00 6.56 11.38
N ASP A 65 -5.80 6.08 12.33
CA ASP A 65 -5.27 5.56 13.58
C ASP A 65 -4.56 4.21 13.30
N ILE A 66 -3.26 4.28 13.05
CA ILE A 66 -2.39 3.12 12.81
C ILE A 66 -1.71 2.77 14.14
N SER A 67 -2.53 2.66 15.19
CA SER A 67 -2.13 2.27 16.54
C SER A 67 -1.99 0.75 16.64
#